data_AF-A0AAU4R4Z1-F1
#
_entry.id   AF-A0AAU4R4Z1-F1
#
_cell.length_a   1.000
_cell.length_b   1.000
_cell.length_c   1.000
_cell.angle_alpha   90.00
_cell.angle_beta   90.00
_cell.angle_gamma   90.00
#
_symmetry.space_group_name_H-M   'P 1'
#
loop_
_entity.id
_entity.type
_entity.pdbx_description
1 polymer ?
#
loop_
_entity_poly.entity_id
_entity_poly.type
_entity_poly.pdbx_seq_one_letter_code
_entity_poly.pdbx_strand_id
1 'polypeptide(L)'
;MTEPGAAAHIPPDELAAHALDGSRTPWSPEEAGHLRLCGPCRDRLAALERAAETGRHTYPHETLAGPPAHVWDAIRTQMRAERARWQGAAASRPAVRPCRRQRAARGPRGTGSPDDEGKPRGTWLVLVRILERLGSVAVRFARRHGGPEA
;
A
#
# COMPACT_ATOMS: atom_id res chain seq x y z
N MET A 1 -21.78 18.45 27.79
CA MET A 1 -20.43 18.87 27.36
C MET A 1 -19.54 17.68 27.61
N THR A 2 -19.32 16.85 26.60
CA THR A 2 -18.46 15.67 26.70
C THR A 2 -17.04 16.16 26.46
N GLU A 3 -16.26 16.24 27.54
CA GLU A 3 -14.82 16.52 27.45
C GLU A 3 -14.21 15.53 26.44
N PRO A 4 -13.44 15.98 25.43
CA PRO A 4 -12.73 15.08 24.53
C PRO A 4 -11.69 14.35 25.36
N GLY A 5 -12.06 13.14 25.80
CA GLY A 5 -11.26 12.29 26.67
C GLY A 5 -9.86 12.13 26.08
N ALA A 6 -8.86 12.21 26.96
CA ALA A 6 -7.47 11.92 26.66
C ALA A 6 -7.39 10.77 25.65
N ALA A 7 -6.91 11.07 24.44
CA ALA A 7 -6.92 10.13 23.32
C ALA A 7 -6.33 8.80 23.79
N ALA A 8 -7.19 7.77 23.85
CA ALA A 8 -6.79 6.47 24.35
C ALA A 8 -5.58 5.98 23.54
N HIS A 9 -4.59 5.42 24.23
CA HIS A 9 -3.45 4.80 23.57
C HIS A 9 -3.92 3.66 22.68
N ILE A 10 -3.22 3.43 21.57
CA ILE A 10 -3.46 2.27 20.71
C ILE A 10 -3.28 0.99 21.55
N PRO A 11 -4.24 0.06 21.51
CA PRO A 11 -4.14 -1.23 22.17
C PRO A 11 -2.81 -1.95 21.88
N PRO A 12 -2.14 -2.55 22.89
CA PRO A 12 -0.84 -3.20 22.69
C PRO A 12 -0.85 -4.36 21.69
N ASP A 13 -1.99 -5.07 21.59
CA ASP A 13 -2.23 -6.16 20.66
C ASP A 13 -2.31 -5.68 19.20
N GLU A 14 -2.94 -4.53 18.95
CA GLU A 14 -2.94 -3.91 17.62
C GLU A 14 -1.55 -3.44 17.20
N LEU A 15 -0.78 -2.83 18.12
CA LEU A 15 0.62 -2.48 17.89
C LEU A 15 1.47 -3.73 17.56
N ALA A 16 1.23 -4.84 18.26
CA ALA A 16 1.94 -6.09 18.03
C ALA A 16 1.57 -6.72 16.68
N ALA A 17 0.29 -6.72 16.32
CA ALA A 17 -0.17 -7.21 15.02
C ALA A 17 0.49 -6.41 13.87
N HIS A 18 0.50 -5.08 13.96
CA HIS A 18 1.19 -4.24 12.98
C HIS A 18 2.70 -4.49 12.92
N ALA A 19 3.37 -4.66 14.07
CA ALA A 19 4.81 -4.95 14.10
C ALA A 19 5.16 -6.29 13.43
N LEU A 20 4.26 -7.28 13.49
CA LEU A 20 4.43 -8.58 12.84
C LEU A 20 4.12 -8.53 11.34
N ASP A 21 3.05 -7.84 10.94
CA ASP A 21 2.64 -7.68 9.54
C ASP A 21 3.57 -6.73 8.76
N GLY A 22 4.24 -5.83 9.46
CA GLY A 22 5.08 -4.78 8.89
C GLY A 22 4.27 -3.81 8.02
N SER A 23 4.79 -3.48 6.84
CA SER A 23 4.16 -2.51 5.93
C SER A 23 2.95 -3.04 5.14
N ARG A 24 2.54 -4.29 5.38
CA ARG A 24 1.41 -4.92 4.68
C ARG A 24 0.07 -4.35 5.12
N THR A 25 -0.03 -3.92 6.37
CA THR A 25 -1.26 -3.38 6.96
C THR A 25 -1.03 -1.90 7.24
N PRO A 26 -1.59 -0.98 6.43
CA PRO A 26 -1.46 0.45 6.68
C PRO A 26 -2.26 0.84 7.93
N TRP A 27 -1.71 1.76 8.73
CA TRP A 27 -2.45 2.38 9.84
C TRP A 27 -3.69 3.13 9.34
N SER A 28 -4.76 3.12 10.14
CA SER A 28 -5.87 4.03 9.91
C SER A 28 -5.40 5.50 10.04
N PRO A 29 -6.09 6.47 9.42
CA PRO A 29 -5.72 7.88 9.53
C PRO A 29 -5.66 8.39 10.98
N GLU A 30 -6.51 7.87 11.86
CA GLU A 30 -6.57 8.24 13.27
C GLU A 30 -5.36 7.71 14.04
N GLU A 31 -5.05 6.41 13.91
CA GLU A 31 -3.87 5.79 14.55
C GLU A 31 -2.57 6.41 14.03
N ALA A 32 -2.49 6.65 12.72
CA ALA A 32 -1.36 7.34 12.11
C ALA A 32 -1.20 8.76 12.66
N GLY A 33 -2.32 9.46 12.92
CA GLY A 33 -2.33 10.75 13.60
C GLY A 33 -1.84 10.64 15.04
N HIS A 34 -2.35 9.66 15.79
CA HIS A 34 -1.95 9.38 17.17
C HIS A 34 -0.45 9.08 17.29
N LEU A 35 0.07 8.17 16.46
CA LEU A 35 1.50 7.82 16.45
C LEU A 35 2.41 9.01 16.14
N ARG A 36 1.95 10.02 15.40
CA ARG A 36 2.74 11.25 15.18
C ARG A 36 2.89 12.08 16.46
N LEU A 37 1.88 12.05 17.33
CA LEU A 37 1.78 12.90 18.51
C LEU A 37 2.20 12.19 19.81
N CYS A 38 2.02 10.86 19.88
CA CYS A 38 2.21 10.08 21.09
C CYS A 38 3.58 9.37 21.11
N GLY A 39 4.52 9.93 21.88
CA GLY A 39 5.83 9.33 22.14
C GLY A 39 5.75 7.88 22.67
N PRO A 40 5.01 7.62 23.76
CA PRO A 40 4.91 6.27 24.34
C PRO A 40 4.45 5.19 23.36
N CYS A 41 3.47 5.48 22.50
CA CYS A 41 3.00 4.52 21.49
C CYS A 41 4.06 4.25 20.42
N ARG A 42 4.83 5.27 20.00
CA ARG A 42 5.95 5.07 19.07
C ARG A 42 7.06 4.22 19.67
N ASP A 43 7.43 4.50 20.92
CA ASP A 43 8.50 3.76 21.60
C ASP A 43 8.11 2.29 21.76
N ARG A 44 6.84 2.03 22.09
CA ARG A 44 6.29 0.67 22.19
C ARG A 44 6.29 -0.04 20.84
N LEU A 45 5.84 0.63 19.78
CA LEU A 45 5.88 0.08 18.42
C LEU A 45 7.31 -0.26 18.00
N ALA A 46 8.25 0.66 18.19
CA ALA A 46 9.67 0.44 17.85
C ALA A 46 10.32 -0.70 18.67
N ALA A 47 9.89 -0.92 19.91
CA ALA A 47 10.31 -2.07 20.70
C ALA A 47 9.77 -3.38 20.11
N LEU A 48 8.49 -3.42 19.73
CA LEU A 48 7.86 -4.58 19.10
C LEU A 48 8.48 -4.90 17.73
N GLU A 49 8.76 -3.89 16.92
CA GLU A 49 9.41 -4.06 15.61
C GLU A 49 10.82 -4.66 15.74
N ARG A 50 11.61 -4.19 16.71
CA ARG A 50 12.94 -4.77 17.01
C ARG A 50 12.84 -6.22 17.48
N ALA A 51 11.85 -6.54 18.31
CA ALA A 51 11.61 -7.90 18.77
C ALA A 51 11.21 -8.82 17.61
N ALA A 52 10.31 -8.37 16.74
CA ALA A 52 9.89 -9.09 15.54
C ALA A 52 11.06 -9.34 14.58
N GLU A 53 11.91 -8.33 14.36
CA GLU A 53 13.12 -8.46 13.54
C GLU A 53 14.12 -9.46 14.14
N THR A 54 14.35 -9.37 15.44
CA THR A 54 15.20 -10.34 16.16
C THR A 54 14.65 -11.76 16.01
N GLY A 55 13.33 -11.95 16.15
CA GLY A 55 12.68 -13.24 15.96
C GLY A 55 12.87 -13.81 14.56
N ARG A 56 12.81 -12.96 13.52
CA ARG A 56 13.09 -13.36 12.13
C ARG A 56 14.53 -13.84 11.92
N HIS A 57 15.48 -13.33 12.71
CA HIS A 57 16.91 -13.64 12.58
C HIS A 57 17.45 -14.67 13.57
N THR A 58 16.73 -14.97 14.66
CA THR A 58 17.22 -15.85 15.75
C THR A 58 17.18 -17.33 15.41
N TYR A 59 16.44 -17.73 14.36
CA TYR A 59 16.39 -19.12 13.88
C TYR A 59 17.07 -19.31 12.51
N PRO A 60 18.35 -18.93 12.32
CA PRO A 60 19.04 -19.14 11.04
C PRO A 60 19.50 -20.59 10.86
N HIS A 61 19.55 -21.38 11.96
CA HIS A 61 20.02 -22.76 11.97
C HIS A 61 18.92 -23.79 12.24
N GLU A 62 17.72 -23.35 12.61
CA GLU A 62 16.56 -24.21 12.50
C GLU A 62 16.34 -24.40 11.01
N THR A 63 16.65 -25.60 10.52
CA THR A 63 16.54 -25.90 9.10
C THR A 63 15.05 -25.96 8.77
N LEU A 64 14.44 -24.80 8.54
CA LEU A 64 13.15 -24.72 7.91
C LEU A 64 13.31 -25.45 6.58
N ALA A 65 12.64 -26.59 6.45
CA ALA A 65 12.65 -27.34 5.20
C ALA A 65 12.24 -26.35 4.09
N GLY A 66 13.14 -26.18 3.12
CA GLY A 66 12.84 -25.33 1.98
C GLY A 66 11.52 -25.77 1.34
N PRO A 67 10.68 -24.84 0.86
CA PRO A 67 9.42 -25.23 0.26
C PRO A 67 9.68 -26.15 -0.95
N PRO A 68 8.81 -27.16 -1.21
CA PRO A 68 8.98 -28.08 -2.33
C PRO A 68 9.15 -27.37 -3.68
N ALA A 69 9.93 -27.96 -4.59
CA ALA A 69 10.28 -27.33 -5.88
C ALA A 69 9.06 -26.85 -6.70
N HIS A 70 7.96 -27.62 -6.69
CA HIS A 70 6.74 -27.28 -7.42
C HIS A 70 6.07 -25.98 -6.92
N VAL A 71 6.26 -25.61 -5.65
CA VAL A 71 5.76 -24.34 -5.10
C VAL A 71 6.47 -23.16 -5.76
N TRP A 72 7.79 -23.26 -5.95
CA TRP A 72 8.55 -22.24 -6.66
C TRP A 72 8.17 -22.13 -8.13
N ASP A 73 7.89 -23.25 -8.79
CA ASP A 73 7.40 -23.26 -10.17
C ASP A 73 6.04 -22.59 -10.32
N ALA A 74 5.13 -22.85 -9.38
CA ALA A 74 3.83 -22.19 -9.33
C ALA A 74 3.97 -20.66 -9.16
N ILE A 75 4.79 -20.21 -8.20
CA ILE A 75 5.05 -18.78 -7.96
C ILE A 75 5.65 -18.13 -9.21
N ARG A 76 6.66 -18.75 -9.83
CA ARG A 76 7.28 -18.23 -11.05
C ARG A 76 6.28 -18.12 -12.20
N THR A 77 5.41 -19.12 -12.35
CA THR A 77 4.38 -19.14 -13.39
C THR A 77 3.36 -18.03 -13.17
N GLN A 78 2.90 -17.83 -11.93
CA GLN A 78 1.98 -16.75 -11.58
C GLN A 78 2.60 -15.36 -11.82
N MET A 79 3.85 -15.13 -11.39
CA MET A 79 4.55 -13.86 -11.59
C MET A 79 4.72 -13.52 -13.09
N ARG A 80 4.96 -14.52 -13.95
CA ARG A 80 5.00 -14.34 -15.41
C ARG A 80 3.62 -13.96 -15.96
N ALA A 81 2.57 -14.62 -15.51
CA ALA A 81 1.20 -14.32 -15.92
C ALA A 81 0.77 -12.91 -15.50
N GLU A 82 1.07 -12.49 -14.27
CA GLU A 82 0.80 -11.13 -13.78
C GLU A 82 1.57 -10.09 -14.60
N ARG A 83 2.86 -10.31 -14.86
CA ARG A 83 3.66 -9.40 -15.70
C ARG A 83 3.09 -9.26 -17.10
N ALA A 84 2.67 -10.36 -17.74
CA ALA A 84 2.04 -10.32 -19.06
C ALA A 84 0.72 -9.52 -19.04
N ARG A 85 -0.10 -9.64 -17.99
CA ARG A 85 -1.32 -8.84 -17.83
C ARG A 85 -1.01 -7.34 -17.75
N TRP A 86 -0.01 -6.95 -16.97
CA TRP A 86 0.38 -5.54 -16.85
C TRP A 86 0.92 -4.96 -18.16
N GLN A 87 1.71 -5.74 -18.91
CA GLN A 87 2.25 -5.33 -20.21
C GLN A 87 1.16 -5.25 -21.30
N GLY A 88 0.23 -6.22 -21.33
CA GLY A 88 -0.90 -6.22 -22.26
C GLY A 88 -1.86 -5.04 -22.03
N ALA A 89 -2.13 -4.69 -20.76
CA ALA A 89 -2.97 -3.54 -20.42
C ALA A 89 -2.40 -2.20 -20.91
N ALA A 90 -1.06 -2.07 -20.97
CA ALA A 90 -0.41 -0.87 -21.51
C ALA A 90 -0.55 -0.77 -23.04
N ALA A 91 -0.50 -1.90 -23.76
CA ALA A 91 -0.68 -1.95 -25.21
C ALA A 91 -2.13 -1.69 -25.65
N SER A 92 -3.12 -2.04 -24.81
CA SER A 92 -4.54 -1.78 -25.08
C SER A 92 -4.98 -0.35 -24.77
N ARG A 93 -4.08 0.53 -24.29
CA ARG A 93 -4.44 1.91 -24.00
C ARG A 93 -4.69 2.63 -25.32
N PRO A 94 -5.93 3.06 -25.63
CA PRO A 94 -6.21 3.73 -26.88
C PRO A 94 -5.29 4.94 -26.99
N ALA A 95 -4.60 5.08 -28.12
CA ALA A 95 -3.74 6.22 -28.38
C ALA A 95 -4.53 7.47 -28.02
N VAL A 96 -4.09 8.19 -26.99
CA VAL A 96 -4.64 9.49 -26.65
C VAL A 96 -4.44 10.32 -27.90
N ARG A 97 -5.52 10.50 -28.68
CA ARG A 97 -5.46 11.30 -29.90
C ARG A 97 -4.93 12.65 -29.41
N PRO A 98 -3.76 13.10 -29.88
CA PRO A 98 -3.25 14.39 -29.45
C PRO A 98 -4.36 15.38 -29.75
N CYS A 99 -4.87 16.05 -28.71
CA CYS A 99 -5.85 17.11 -28.88
C CYS A 99 -5.22 18.06 -29.89
N ARG A 100 -5.75 18.04 -31.12
CA ARG A 100 -5.33 18.88 -32.22
C ARG A 100 -5.56 20.30 -31.71
N ARG A 101 -4.48 20.89 -31.19
CA ARG A 101 -4.43 22.22 -30.62
C ARG A 101 -5.15 23.13 -31.61
N GLN A 102 -6.38 23.51 -31.28
CA GLN A 102 -7.14 24.46 -32.06
C GLN A 102 -6.27 25.70 -32.07
N ARG A 103 -5.72 25.98 -33.25
CA ARG A 103 -4.84 27.11 -33.53
C ARG A 103 -5.74 28.34 -33.55
N ALA A 104 -6.23 28.75 -32.38
CA ALA A 104 -6.80 30.07 -32.22
C ALA A 104 -5.70 31.08 -32.50
N ALA A 105 -6.02 32.02 -33.37
CA ALA A 105 -5.11 33.00 -33.91
C ALA A 105 -4.37 33.76 -32.81
N ARG A 106 -3.09 34.04 -33.08
CA ARG A 106 -2.22 34.93 -32.33
C ARG A 106 -2.87 36.32 -32.20
N GLY A 107 -3.23 36.74 -31.00
CA GLY A 107 -3.18 38.14 -30.58
C GLY A 107 -1.79 38.45 -29.97
N PRO A 108 -1.23 39.66 -30.14
CA PRO A 108 0.12 39.96 -29.69
C PRO A 108 0.19 40.47 -28.24
N ARG A 109 1.25 40.03 -27.56
CA ARG A 109 2.08 40.71 -26.55
C ARG A 109 1.39 41.44 -25.40
N GLY A 110 1.38 40.78 -24.24
CA GLY A 110 1.51 41.41 -22.93
C GLY A 110 2.73 40.84 -22.22
N THR A 111 3.75 41.65 -21.99
CA THR A 111 4.92 41.35 -21.15
C THR A 111 4.54 41.59 -19.69
N GLY A 112 4.43 40.51 -18.91
CA GLY A 112 4.26 40.55 -17.46
C GLY A 112 5.08 39.42 -16.83
N SER A 113 6.19 39.81 -16.22
CA SER A 113 7.11 38.99 -15.41
C SER A 113 6.64 39.00 -13.93
N PRO A 114 7.39 38.43 -12.96
CA PRO A 114 7.29 37.06 -12.48
C PRO A 114 6.86 36.98 -10.99
N ASP A 115 5.98 36.05 -10.62
CA ASP A 115 5.85 35.46 -9.28
C ASP A 115 5.33 34.04 -9.54
N ASP A 116 6.17 33.02 -9.58
CA ASP A 116 6.67 32.23 -8.43
C ASP A 116 5.58 31.82 -7.42
N GLU A 117 5.66 30.55 -7.03
CA GLU A 117 4.84 29.86 -6.04
C GLU A 117 3.43 29.36 -6.41
N GLY A 118 3.38 28.15 -7.00
CA GLY A 118 2.13 27.42 -7.20
C GLY A 118 2.32 25.97 -7.66
N LYS A 119 2.95 25.13 -6.84
CA LYS A 119 3.13 23.69 -7.10
C LYS A 119 1.85 22.91 -6.75
N PRO A 120 1.09 22.33 -7.70
CA PRO A 120 -0.07 21.53 -7.36
C PRO A 120 0.37 20.15 -6.84
N ARG A 121 0.13 19.92 -5.54
CA ARG A 121 0.12 18.59 -4.92
C ARG A 121 -1.13 17.84 -5.39
N GLY A 122 -1.06 17.14 -6.51
CA GLY A 122 -2.23 16.51 -7.14
C GLY A 122 -2.08 15.05 -7.59
N THR A 123 -1.01 14.33 -7.23
CA THR A 123 -0.70 13.01 -7.82
C THR A 123 -0.94 11.81 -6.89
N TRP A 124 -1.44 12.01 -5.67
CA TRP A 124 -1.61 10.93 -4.69
C TRP A 124 -2.98 10.23 -4.73
N LEU A 125 -4.02 10.87 -5.29
CA LEU A 125 -5.38 10.32 -5.28
C LEU A 125 -5.62 9.16 -6.25
N VAL A 126 -4.76 8.97 -7.25
CA VAL A 126 -4.92 7.87 -8.24
C VAL A 126 -4.39 6.53 -7.71
N LEU A 127 -3.40 6.54 -6.80
CA LEU A 127 -2.80 5.33 -6.25
C LEU A 127 -3.71 4.64 -5.21
N VAL A 128 -4.48 5.41 -4.43
CA VAL A 128 -5.40 4.88 -3.41
C VAL A 128 -6.53 4.05 -4.05
N ARG A 129 -7.05 4.49 -5.21
CA ARG A 129 -8.18 3.82 -5.87
C ARG A 129 -7.82 2.51 -6.57
N ILE A 130 -6.53 2.25 -6.83
CA ILE A 130 -6.05 0.99 -7.42
C ILE A 130 -5.90 -0.09 -6.34
N LEU A 131 -5.57 0.28 -5.09
CA LEU A 131 -5.42 -0.66 -3.98
C LEU A 131 -6.76 -1.17 -3.43
N GLU A 132 -7.81 -0.34 -3.43
CA GLU A 132 -9.17 -0.78 -3.02
C GLU A 132 -9.74 -1.90 -3.91
N ARG A 133 -9.33 -1.97 -5.18
CA ARG A 133 -9.90 -2.94 -6.13
C ARG A 133 -9.28 -4.34 -6.03
N LEU A 134 -8.13 -4.49 -5.35
CA LEU A 134 -7.46 -5.78 -5.16
C LEU A 134 -7.89 -6.52 -3.88
N GLY A 135 -8.37 -5.80 -2.85
CA GLY A 135 -8.87 -6.41 -1.61
C GLY A 135 -10.16 -7.22 -1.78
N SER A 136 -10.98 -6.92 -2.78
CA SER A 136 -12.27 -7.62 -3.01
C SER A 136 -12.14 -9.02 -3.64
N VAL A 137 -10.99 -9.39 -4.21
CA VAL A 137 -10.83 -10.69 -4.89
C VAL A 137 -10.41 -11.79 -3.91
N ALA A 138 -9.65 -11.47 -2.86
CA ALA A 138 -9.15 -12.47 -1.90
C ALA A 138 -10.26 -13.09 -1.04
N VAL A 139 -11.27 -12.32 -0.62
CA VAL A 139 -12.36 -12.81 0.25
C VAL A 139 -13.29 -13.79 -0.47
N ARG A 140 -13.39 -13.73 -1.81
CA ARG A 140 -14.26 -14.64 -2.58
C ARG A 140 -13.64 -16.02 -2.83
N PHE A 141 -12.32 -16.14 -2.72
CA PHE A 141 -11.62 -17.41 -2.96
C PHE A 141 -11.66 -18.34 -1.73
N ALA A 142 -11.55 -17.78 -0.52
CA ALA A 142 -11.59 -18.55 0.73
C ALA A 142 -12.94 -19.24 0.99
N ARG A 143 -14.05 -18.71 0.46
CA ARG A 143 -15.39 -19.29 0.65
C ARG A 143 -15.71 -20.45 -0.29
N ARG A 144 -14.87 -20.72 -1.31
CA ARG A 144 -15.15 -21.74 -2.34
C ARG A 144 -14.44 -23.07 -2.12
N HIS A 145 -13.44 -23.13 -1.23
CA HIS A 145 -12.60 -24.32 -1.05
C HIS A 145 -12.61 -24.92 0.38
N GLY A 146 -13.41 -24.37 1.30
CA GLY A 146 -13.59 -24.93 2.64
C GLY A 146 -14.89 -25.73 2.77
N GLY A 147 -15.01 -26.84 2.04
CA GLY A 147 -16.03 -27.86 2.29
C GLY A 147 -15.39 -29.01 3.08
N PRO A 148 -15.95 -29.42 4.23
CA PRO A 148 -15.45 -30.59 4.96
C PRO A 148 -15.86 -31.87 4.21
N GLU A 149 -14.88 -32.64 3.75
CA GLU A 149 -15.08 -34.06 3.46
C GLU A 149 -14.64 -34.87 4.69
N ALA A 150 -15.62 -35.63 5.21
CA ALA A 150 -15.57 -36.82 6.06
C ALA A 150 -14.72 -36.80 7.35
#